data_AF-A0A540K6L8-F1
#
_entry.id   AF-A0A540K6L8-F1
#
_cell.length_a   1.000
_cell.length_b   1.000
_cell.length_c   1.000
_cell.angle_alpha   90.00
_cell.angle_beta   90.00
_cell.angle_gamma   90.00
#
_symmetry.space_group_name_H-M   'P 1'
#
loop_
_entity.id
_entity.type
_entity.pdbx_description
1 polymer ?
#
loop_
_entity_poly.entity_id
_entity_poly.type
_entity_poly.pdbx_seq_one_letter_code
_entity_poly.pdbx_strand_id
1 'polypeptide(L)'
;MLYPITVEVLHQVFFPHGFVEKIVTFQKSAGFQALIQYQSRQSAVAARTALQGRNIYDGCCQLDIQFSNLDELQVNYNNERSRDFTNPNLPSEQKGRSPQSGYGDAGGMYGLQGTGARAVGFPQMPNAAAIAAAFGGGLPPGISGTNDRCTVLVSNLNPDKIDEDKLFNLFSIYGNIVRIKLLRNKPDHALVQMGDGFQAELAVHFLKGALLFGKRLEVNFSKHPNITQGADTHEYVNSNLNRFNRNAAKNYRYCCSPTKMIHLSSLPQEVTEEEIVSHLEEIGTIVSTKLFEMNGKKQALVMFETEEQATEALVCKHATSIGGSIIRISFSQLQAI
;
A
#
# COMPACT_ATOMS: atom_id res chain seq x y z
N MET A 1 22.17 -4.25 -23.14
CA MET A 1 22.12 -5.15 -21.97
C MET A 1 21.95 -4.30 -20.74
N LEU A 2 20.99 -4.63 -19.86
CA LEU A 2 20.84 -3.99 -18.55
C LEU A 2 21.67 -4.81 -17.55
N TYR A 3 22.67 -4.19 -16.90
CA TYR A 3 23.43 -4.84 -15.84
C TYR A 3 22.82 -4.45 -14.49
N PRO A 4 22.20 -5.39 -13.76
CA PRO A 4 21.53 -5.08 -12.50
C PRO A 4 22.55 -4.90 -11.38
N ILE A 5 22.33 -3.89 -10.53
CA ILE A 5 23.08 -3.73 -9.27
C ILE A 5 22.47 -4.70 -8.25
N THR A 6 23.13 -5.84 -8.03
CA THR A 6 22.73 -6.84 -7.03
C THR A 6 23.53 -6.70 -5.73
N VAL A 7 23.12 -7.44 -4.69
CA VAL A 7 23.87 -7.55 -3.44
C VAL A 7 25.30 -8.04 -3.69
N GLU A 8 25.49 -8.97 -4.63
CA GLU A 8 26.79 -9.53 -5.01
C GLU A 8 27.67 -8.51 -5.72
N VAL A 9 27.10 -7.72 -6.63
CA VAL A 9 27.83 -6.63 -7.31
C VAL A 9 28.30 -5.60 -6.30
N LEU A 10 27.41 -5.18 -5.38
CA LEU A 10 27.79 -4.26 -4.32
C LEU A 10 28.85 -4.85 -3.40
N HIS A 11 28.74 -6.13 -3.03
CA HIS A 11 29.77 -6.80 -2.25
C HIS A 11 31.12 -6.78 -2.99
N GLN A 12 31.16 -7.08 -4.29
CA GLN A 12 32.41 -7.03 -5.07
C GLN A 12 33.04 -5.63 -5.11
N VAL A 13 32.22 -4.57 -5.21
CA VAL A 13 32.69 -3.18 -5.24
C VAL A 13 33.21 -2.73 -3.87
N PHE A 14 32.54 -3.13 -2.78
CA PHE A 14 32.81 -2.61 -1.44
C PHE A 14 33.76 -3.49 -0.61
N PHE A 15 33.86 -4.78 -0.89
CA PHE A 15 34.75 -5.74 -0.21
C PHE A 15 36.24 -5.35 -0.19
N PRO A 16 36.83 -4.75 -1.26
CA PRO A 16 38.24 -4.34 -1.24
C PRO A 16 38.61 -3.32 -0.15
N HIS A 17 37.63 -2.62 0.42
CA HIS A 17 37.84 -1.57 1.41
C HIS A 17 37.69 -2.06 2.87
N GLY A 18 37.34 -3.34 3.06
CA GLY A 18 37.24 -3.99 4.36
C GLY A 18 36.18 -5.08 4.39
N PHE A 19 36.10 -5.79 5.52
CA PHE A 19 35.10 -6.84 5.69
C PHE A 19 33.69 -6.26 5.79
N VAL A 20 32.86 -6.55 4.79
CA VAL A 20 31.44 -6.18 4.73
C VAL A 20 30.64 -7.23 5.47
N GLU A 21 29.99 -6.84 6.56
CA GLU A 21 29.18 -7.75 7.37
C GLU A 21 27.79 -7.95 6.75
N LYS A 22 27.13 -6.86 6.36
CA LYS A 22 25.72 -6.87 5.94
C LYS A 22 25.49 -5.90 4.79
N ILE A 23 24.70 -6.32 3.82
CA ILE A 23 24.19 -5.46 2.74
C ILE A 23 22.68 -5.56 2.70
N VAL A 24 22.01 -4.41 2.59
CA VAL A 24 20.57 -4.32 2.33
C VAL A 24 20.35 -3.37 1.17
N THR A 25 19.73 -3.85 0.10
CA THR A 25 19.35 -3.05 -1.07
C THR A 25 17.86 -2.73 -1.03
N PHE A 26 17.52 -1.54 -1.45
CA PHE A 26 16.15 -1.08 -1.52
C PHE A 26 16.01 0.00 -2.58
N GLN A 27 14.83 0.07 -3.16
CA GLN A 27 14.50 1.12 -4.09
C GLN A 27 13.84 2.27 -3.32
N LYS A 28 14.38 3.49 -3.43
CA LYS A 28 13.70 4.73 -2.99
C LYS A 28 13.23 5.54 -4.19
N SER A 29 12.45 6.59 -3.93
CA SER A 29 11.99 7.58 -4.93
C SER A 29 13.14 8.26 -5.67
N ALA A 30 14.28 8.49 -5.00
CA ALA A 30 15.50 9.05 -5.60
C ALA A 30 16.33 8.03 -6.41
N GLY A 31 15.93 6.76 -6.46
CA GLY A 31 16.63 5.70 -7.17
C GLY A 31 17.01 4.51 -6.29
N PHE A 32 17.81 3.62 -6.85
CA PHE A 32 18.34 2.45 -6.16
C PHE A 32 19.30 2.89 -5.05
N GLN A 33 19.12 2.36 -3.86
CA GLN A 33 19.97 2.63 -2.70
C GLN A 33 20.37 1.33 -2.02
N ALA A 34 21.49 1.37 -1.32
CA ALA A 34 21.97 0.27 -0.50
C ALA A 34 22.53 0.79 0.82
N LEU A 35 22.32 0.02 1.88
CA LEU A 35 23.03 0.15 3.15
C LEU A 35 24.08 -0.94 3.22
N ILE A 36 25.31 -0.56 3.56
CA ILE A 36 26.47 -1.43 3.61
C ILE A 36 27.12 -1.25 4.97
N GLN A 37 27.09 -2.31 5.78
CA GLN A 37 27.72 -2.34 7.09
C GLN A 37 29.10 -2.98 6.99
N TYR A 38 30.10 -2.27 7.50
CA TYR A 38 31.45 -2.80 7.68
C TYR A 38 31.66 -3.21 9.13
N GLN A 39 32.53 -4.20 9.32
CA GLN A 39 33.02 -4.61 10.65
C GLN A 39 33.65 -3.47 11.44
N SER A 40 34.25 -2.49 10.75
CA SER A 40 34.95 -1.38 11.37
C SER A 40 34.59 -0.03 10.75
N ARG A 41 34.54 1.00 11.60
CA ARG A 41 34.37 2.40 11.17
C ARG A 41 35.46 2.84 10.19
N GLN A 42 36.70 2.35 10.37
CA GLN A 42 37.83 2.72 9.51
C GLN A 42 37.61 2.23 8.08
N SER A 43 37.10 1.00 7.91
CA SER A 43 36.74 0.46 6.59
C SER A 43 35.61 1.24 5.92
N ALA A 44 34.58 1.64 6.66
CA ALA A 44 33.50 2.46 6.12
C ALA A 44 33.98 3.84 5.65
N VAL A 45 34.90 4.47 6.40
CA VAL A 45 35.54 5.74 6.01
C VAL A 45 36.39 5.55 4.75
N ALA A 46 37.22 4.51 4.71
CA ALA A 46 38.06 4.21 3.56
C ALA A 46 37.24 3.94 2.28
N ALA A 47 36.16 3.16 2.39
CA ALA A 47 35.25 2.87 1.29
C ALA A 47 34.59 4.15 0.75
N ARG A 48 34.04 5.00 1.63
CA ARG A 48 33.46 6.28 1.22
C ARG A 48 34.48 7.16 0.51
N THR A 49 35.67 7.35 1.09
CA THR A 49 36.71 8.20 0.49
C THR A 49 37.16 7.68 -0.88
N ALA A 50 37.25 6.36 -1.05
CA ALA A 50 37.68 5.76 -2.31
C ALA A 50 36.60 5.75 -3.39
N LEU A 51 35.33 5.56 -3.01
CA LEU A 51 34.24 5.26 -3.94
C LEU A 51 33.28 6.43 -4.20
N GLN A 52 33.28 7.49 -3.39
CA GLN A 52 32.41 8.64 -3.59
C GLN A 52 32.58 9.21 -5.02
N GLY A 53 31.47 9.38 -5.73
CA GLY A 53 31.43 9.94 -7.08
C GLY A 53 31.98 9.02 -8.17
N ARG A 54 32.38 7.78 -7.86
CA ARG A 54 32.80 6.78 -8.85
C ARG A 54 31.61 6.02 -9.41
N ASN A 55 31.76 5.49 -10.62
CA ASN A 55 30.74 4.68 -11.27
C ASN A 55 30.97 3.19 -10.98
N ILE A 56 29.89 2.44 -10.72
CA ILE A 56 29.95 0.97 -10.61
C ILE A 56 30.21 0.33 -11.99
N TYR A 57 29.62 0.89 -13.04
CA TYR A 57 29.81 0.45 -14.43
C TYR A 57 30.34 1.61 -15.27
N ASP A 58 31.03 1.32 -16.38
CA ASP A 58 31.60 2.37 -17.23
C ASP A 58 30.52 3.38 -17.66
N GLY A 59 30.70 4.63 -17.24
CA GLY A 59 29.81 5.75 -17.58
C GLY A 59 28.43 5.78 -16.89
N CYS A 60 28.12 4.87 -15.94
CA CYS A 60 26.80 4.87 -15.30
C CYS A 60 26.79 4.30 -13.86
N CYS A 61 25.70 4.56 -13.12
CA CYS A 61 25.55 4.16 -11.70
C CYS A 61 26.62 4.80 -10.80
N GLN A 62 26.68 6.14 -10.84
CA GLN A 62 27.54 6.92 -9.97
C GLN A 62 27.15 6.76 -8.50
N LEU A 63 28.12 6.46 -7.65
CA LEU A 63 27.97 6.29 -6.22
C LEU A 63 27.88 7.65 -5.53
N ASP A 64 26.76 7.88 -4.84
CA ASP A 64 26.66 8.90 -3.80
C ASP A 64 26.58 8.20 -2.43
N ILE A 65 27.65 8.35 -1.63
CA ILE A 65 27.88 7.61 -0.39
C ILE A 65 27.87 8.57 0.80
N GLN A 66 26.90 8.36 1.68
CA GLN A 66 26.75 9.09 2.93
C GLN A 66 26.81 8.12 4.11
N PHE A 67 27.24 8.60 5.27
CA PHE A 67 27.19 7.79 6.48
C PHE A 67 25.74 7.65 6.94
N SER A 68 25.32 6.41 7.17
CA SER A 68 24.05 6.11 7.80
C SER A 68 24.05 6.53 9.27
N ASN A 69 22.87 6.83 9.79
CA ASN A 69 22.56 7.05 11.19
C ASN A 69 22.17 5.76 11.93
N LEU A 70 22.27 4.60 11.27
CA LEU A 70 22.09 3.28 11.88
C LEU A 70 23.43 2.76 12.42
N ASP A 71 23.42 2.30 13.67
CA ASP A 71 24.56 1.62 14.28
C ASP A 71 24.68 0.16 13.81
N GLU A 72 23.55 -0.49 13.48
CA GLU A 72 23.51 -1.87 13.00
C GLU A 72 22.37 -2.13 12.01
N LEU A 73 22.64 -2.91 10.97
CA LEU A 73 21.67 -3.40 9.99
C LEU A 73 21.01 -4.69 10.47
N GLN A 74 19.70 -4.74 10.35
CA GLN A 74 18.88 -5.91 10.63
C GLN A 74 18.66 -6.70 9.34
N VAL A 75 19.28 -7.88 9.25
CA VAL A 75 19.14 -8.80 8.12
C VAL A 75 18.51 -10.10 8.61
N ASN A 76 17.29 -10.36 8.16
CA ASN A 76 16.54 -11.56 8.54
C ASN A 76 16.63 -12.68 7.49
N TYR A 77 17.10 -12.35 6.28
CA TYR A 77 17.10 -13.24 5.13
C TYR A 77 18.34 -13.02 4.26
N ASN A 78 18.87 -14.10 3.70
CA ASN A 78 19.93 -14.09 2.69
C ASN A 78 19.32 -14.29 1.29
N ASN A 79 18.91 -13.19 0.65
CA ASN A 79 18.20 -13.18 -0.64
C ASN A 79 18.68 -12.04 -1.56
N GLU A 80 17.98 -11.80 -2.67
CA GLU A 80 18.34 -10.79 -3.67
C GLU A 80 18.39 -9.35 -3.14
N ARG A 81 17.76 -9.07 -1.98
CA ARG A 81 17.66 -7.73 -1.39
C ARG A 81 18.47 -7.54 -0.13
N SER A 82 18.85 -8.61 0.56
CA SER A 82 19.64 -8.51 1.77
C SER A 82 20.52 -9.72 1.99
N ARG A 83 21.69 -9.50 2.57
CA ARG A 83 22.61 -10.57 2.94
C ARG A 83 23.40 -10.20 4.18
N ASP A 84 23.49 -11.17 5.07
CA ASP A 84 24.42 -11.20 6.19
C ASP A 84 25.57 -12.16 5.83
N PHE A 85 26.75 -11.60 5.62
CA PHE A 85 27.97 -12.34 5.29
C PHE A 85 28.62 -12.97 6.53
N THR A 86 28.16 -12.60 7.73
CA THR A 86 28.61 -13.19 9.01
C THR A 86 27.73 -14.38 9.42
N ASN A 87 26.50 -14.46 8.90
CA ASN A 87 25.57 -15.55 9.19
C ASN A 87 25.05 -16.23 7.90
N PRO A 88 25.71 -17.28 7.41
CA PRO A 88 25.28 -17.99 6.20
C PRO A 88 23.99 -18.80 6.41
N ASN A 89 23.58 -19.03 7.66
CA ASN A 89 22.43 -19.89 8.01
C ASN A 89 21.08 -19.17 7.97
N LEU A 90 21.03 -17.88 7.61
CA LEU A 90 19.77 -17.16 7.48
C LEU A 90 18.93 -17.72 6.32
N PRO A 91 17.59 -17.75 6.47
CA PRO A 91 16.69 -18.27 5.44
C PRO A 91 16.78 -17.49 4.12
N SER A 92 16.68 -18.18 3.00
CA SER A 92 16.73 -17.57 1.65
C SER A 92 15.41 -16.96 1.17
N GLU A 93 14.27 -17.32 1.79
CA GLU A 93 12.94 -16.83 1.41
C GLU A 93 12.05 -16.55 2.63
N GLN A 94 11.19 -15.53 2.50
CA GLN A 94 10.09 -15.26 3.41
C GLN A 94 8.97 -16.28 3.15
N LYS A 95 9.09 -17.51 3.69
CA LYS A 95 8.00 -18.49 3.64
C LYS A 95 6.80 -17.98 4.44
N GLY A 96 5.68 -17.79 3.74
CA GLY A 96 4.37 -17.60 4.35
C GLY A 96 4.07 -18.71 5.36
N ARG A 97 3.53 -18.32 6.51
CA ARG A 97 2.95 -19.27 7.46
C ARG A 97 1.69 -19.87 6.84
N SER A 98 1.72 -21.16 6.53
CA SER A 98 0.57 -22.05 6.65
C SER A 98 0.85 -23.02 7.81
N PRO A 99 -0.13 -23.29 8.69
CA PRO A 99 0.08 -24.18 9.81
C PRO A 99 -0.04 -25.65 9.37
N GLN A 100 1.01 -26.39 9.73
CA GLN A 100 1.01 -27.80 10.16
C GLN A 100 1.01 -28.92 9.10
N SER A 101 2.01 -29.78 9.28
CA SER A 101 2.48 -30.93 8.51
C SER A 101 1.61 -32.19 8.67
N GLY A 102 1.69 -33.10 7.69
CA GLY A 102 1.26 -34.49 7.85
C GLY A 102 1.50 -35.42 6.64
N TYR A 103 2.71 -35.98 6.55
CA TYR A 103 3.12 -37.32 6.05
C TYR A 103 2.70 -37.90 4.67
N GLY A 104 3.74 -38.42 3.96
CA GLY A 104 3.71 -39.61 3.07
C GLY A 104 3.57 -39.32 1.58
N ASP A 105 4.62 -39.34 0.75
CA ASP A 105 5.38 -40.47 0.16
C ASP A 105 4.87 -40.94 -1.23
N ALA A 106 5.85 -41.11 -2.12
CA ALA A 106 5.93 -41.86 -3.39
C ALA A 106 4.85 -41.79 -4.50
N GLY A 107 5.29 -41.39 -5.70
CA GLY A 107 5.10 -42.20 -6.92
C GLY A 107 4.25 -41.63 -8.08
N GLY A 108 4.80 -41.66 -9.30
CA GLY A 108 4.03 -42.03 -10.51
C GLY A 108 3.55 -40.92 -11.48
N MET A 109 4.41 -40.56 -12.44
CA MET A 109 4.24 -40.81 -13.90
C MET A 109 2.85 -40.68 -14.60
N TYR A 110 2.79 -39.76 -15.59
CA TYR A 110 1.95 -39.61 -16.82
C TYR A 110 0.39 -39.62 -16.78
N GLY A 111 -0.23 -38.60 -17.42
CA GLY A 111 -1.62 -38.68 -17.92
C GLY A 111 -2.26 -37.37 -18.42
N LEU A 112 -2.31 -37.23 -19.75
CA LEU A 112 -3.17 -36.42 -20.65
C LEU A 112 -4.15 -35.32 -20.14
N GLN A 113 -3.98 -34.13 -20.75
CA GLN A 113 -4.93 -33.38 -21.59
C GLN A 113 -6.37 -33.09 -21.08
N GLY A 114 -6.66 -31.80 -20.84
CA GLY A 114 -8.01 -31.28 -20.67
C GLY A 114 -8.07 -29.76 -20.84
N THR A 115 -8.84 -29.33 -21.83
CA THR A 115 -9.14 -27.96 -22.27
C THR A 115 -9.79 -27.07 -21.21
N GLY A 116 -9.43 -25.78 -21.15
CA GLY A 116 -10.27 -24.77 -20.47
C GLY A 116 -9.56 -23.46 -20.12
N ALA A 117 -10.03 -22.36 -20.71
CA ALA A 117 -9.92 -20.96 -20.27
C ALA A 117 -8.55 -20.41 -19.82
N ARG A 118 -7.90 -19.66 -20.73
CA ARG A 118 -6.81 -18.74 -20.39
C ARG A 118 -7.33 -17.60 -19.51
N ALA A 119 -7.25 -17.77 -18.19
CA ALA A 119 -7.20 -16.64 -17.27
C ALA A 119 -5.86 -15.94 -17.48
N VAL A 120 -5.88 -14.79 -18.15
CA VAL A 120 -4.75 -13.85 -18.22
C VAL A 120 -4.46 -13.35 -16.81
N GLY A 121 -3.58 -14.06 -16.10
CA GLY A 121 -2.99 -13.61 -14.84
C GLY A 121 -2.02 -12.49 -15.15
N PHE A 122 -2.42 -11.25 -14.88
CA PHE A 122 -1.47 -10.15 -14.84
C PHE A 122 -0.48 -10.41 -13.68
N PRO A 123 0.85 -10.40 -13.93
CA PRO A 123 1.82 -10.59 -12.88
C PRO A 123 1.69 -9.46 -11.84
N GLN A 124 1.64 -9.84 -10.58
CA GLN A 124 1.53 -8.93 -9.44
C GLN A 124 2.75 -8.01 -9.43
N MET A 125 2.55 -6.71 -9.69
CA MET A 125 3.66 -5.75 -9.71
C MET A 125 4.18 -5.48 -8.29
N PRO A 126 5.50 -5.45 -8.08
CA PRO A 126 6.09 -4.94 -6.83
C PRO A 126 5.60 -3.52 -6.56
N ASN A 127 5.34 -3.19 -5.29
CA ASN A 127 4.74 -1.92 -4.90
C ASN A 127 5.50 -0.68 -5.43
N ALA A 128 6.84 -0.74 -5.44
CA ALA A 128 7.68 0.31 -6.01
C ALA A 128 7.47 0.52 -7.53
N ALA A 129 7.26 -0.55 -8.30
CA ALA A 129 6.98 -0.45 -9.73
C ALA A 129 5.58 0.14 -9.98
N ALA A 130 4.61 -0.20 -9.13
CA ALA A 130 3.27 0.38 -9.20
C ALA A 130 3.25 1.88 -8.90
N ILE A 131 4.02 2.32 -7.90
CA ILE A 131 4.18 3.75 -7.55
C ILE A 131 4.86 4.49 -8.70
N ALA A 132 5.97 3.96 -9.24
CA ALA A 132 6.66 4.57 -10.38
C ALA A 132 5.75 4.70 -11.61
N ALA A 133 4.95 3.66 -11.90
CA ALA A 133 3.99 3.66 -12.99
C ALA A 133 2.82 4.64 -12.77
N ALA A 134 2.40 4.86 -11.52
CA ALA A 134 1.30 5.77 -11.19
C ALA A 134 1.69 7.25 -11.30
N PHE A 135 2.91 7.58 -10.88
CA PHE A 135 3.35 8.96 -10.68
C PHE A 135 4.44 9.41 -11.66
N GLY A 136 4.87 8.55 -12.61
CA GLY A 136 5.76 8.96 -13.70
C GLY A 136 7.13 9.49 -13.26
N GLY A 137 7.60 9.09 -12.07
CA GLY A 137 8.89 9.50 -11.52
C GLY A 137 8.86 10.68 -10.54
N GLY A 138 7.68 11.26 -10.23
CA GLY A 138 7.55 12.35 -9.25
C GLY A 138 6.33 12.22 -8.34
N LEU A 139 6.53 12.12 -7.02
CA LEU A 139 5.45 11.99 -6.05
C LEU A 139 4.69 13.31 -5.85
N PRO A 140 3.42 13.26 -5.38
CA PRO A 140 2.68 14.47 -5.03
C PRO A 140 3.42 15.32 -3.97
N PRO A 141 3.30 16.66 -4.02
CA PRO A 141 3.90 17.52 -3.00
C PRO A 141 3.48 17.13 -1.59
N GLY A 142 4.45 16.94 -0.69
CA GLY A 142 4.19 16.51 0.70
C GLY A 142 4.16 15.00 0.92
N ILE A 143 4.40 14.19 -0.12
CA ILE A 143 4.59 12.74 -0.03
C ILE A 143 6.05 12.42 -0.38
N SER A 144 6.78 11.80 0.55
CA SER A 144 8.20 11.47 0.35
C SER A 144 8.40 10.03 -0.14
N GLY A 145 7.48 9.13 0.18
CA GLY A 145 7.58 7.70 -0.07
C GLY A 145 8.73 7.05 0.66
N THR A 146 9.15 7.64 1.77
CA THR A 146 10.29 7.19 2.59
C THR A 146 9.88 6.84 4.01
N ASN A 147 8.63 7.06 4.39
CA ASN A 147 8.15 6.72 5.71
C ASN A 147 8.06 5.19 5.89
N ASP A 148 8.57 4.73 7.02
CA ASP A 148 8.55 3.33 7.44
C ASP A 148 7.35 3.03 8.36
N ARG A 149 6.69 4.06 8.89
CA ARG A 149 5.51 3.92 9.75
C ARG A 149 4.27 3.63 8.92
N CYS A 150 3.78 2.40 9.02
CA CYS A 150 2.55 1.98 8.36
C CYS A 150 1.29 2.16 9.23
N THR A 151 1.43 2.54 10.51
CA THR A 151 0.29 2.74 11.41
C THR A 151 -0.05 4.22 11.57
N VAL A 152 -1.32 4.54 11.39
CA VAL A 152 -1.89 5.88 11.49
C VAL A 152 -2.79 5.95 12.73
N LEU A 153 -2.69 7.04 13.49
CA LEU A 153 -3.61 7.42 14.54
C LEU A 153 -4.64 8.40 13.95
N VAL A 154 -5.91 8.02 14.08
CA VAL A 154 -7.06 8.84 13.69
C VAL A 154 -7.73 9.32 14.96
N SER A 155 -7.94 10.63 15.10
CA SER A 155 -8.53 11.27 16.28
C SER A 155 -9.66 12.21 15.88
N ASN A 156 -10.42 12.68 16.87
CA ASN A 156 -11.64 13.48 16.66
C ASN A 156 -12.72 12.73 15.86
N LEU A 157 -12.82 11.41 16.05
CA LEU A 157 -13.89 10.60 15.46
C LEU A 157 -15.24 10.86 16.16
N ASN A 158 -16.33 10.59 15.46
CA ASN A 158 -17.65 10.52 16.06
C ASN A 158 -17.88 9.07 16.58
N PRO A 159 -17.79 8.82 17.90
CA PRO A 159 -17.80 7.46 18.45
C PRO A 159 -19.15 6.74 18.28
N ASP A 160 -20.23 7.49 18.11
CA ASP A 160 -21.59 6.92 17.99
C ASP A 160 -21.90 6.46 16.56
N LYS A 161 -21.16 6.97 15.57
CA LYS A 161 -21.38 6.68 14.15
C LYS A 161 -20.28 5.85 13.50
N ILE A 162 -19.07 5.86 14.07
CA ILE A 162 -17.89 5.18 13.53
C ILE A 162 -17.74 3.77 14.10
N ASP A 163 -17.47 2.83 13.20
CA ASP A 163 -17.00 1.48 13.50
C ASP A 163 -15.76 1.17 12.64
N GLU A 164 -15.16 -0.01 12.85
CA GLU A 164 -13.99 -0.47 12.11
C GLU A 164 -14.24 -0.55 10.61
N ASP A 165 -15.43 -0.97 10.17
CA ASP A 165 -15.77 -1.14 8.76
C ASP A 165 -15.88 0.19 8.02
N LYS A 166 -16.45 1.23 8.66
CA LYS A 166 -16.48 2.58 8.10
C LYS A 166 -15.08 3.18 7.95
N LEU A 167 -14.19 2.94 8.94
CA LEU A 167 -12.79 3.32 8.82
C LEU A 167 -12.08 2.53 7.72
N PHE A 168 -12.32 1.22 7.64
CA PHE A 168 -11.79 0.39 6.55
C PHE A 168 -12.25 0.94 5.18
N ASN A 169 -13.54 1.26 5.03
CA ASN A 169 -14.11 1.78 3.80
C ASN A 169 -13.44 3.08 3.35
N LEU A 170 -13.20 4.01 4.28
CA LEU A 170 -12.52 5.27 4.01
C LEU A 170 -11.03 5.09 3.68
N PHE A 171 -10.29 4.40 4.56
CA PHE A 171 -8.84 4.30 4.45
C PHE A 171 -8.40 3.37 3.32
N SER A 172 -9.22 2.38 2.94
CA SER A 172 -8.91 1.43 1.87
C SER A 172 -8.75 2.08 0.48
N ILE A 173 -9.17 3.34 0.31
CA ILE A 173 -8.95 4.14 -0.90
C ILE A 173 -7.46 4.46 -1.09
N TYR A 174 -6.72 4.61 0.00
CA TYR A 174 -5.33 5.08 0.00
C TYR A 174 -4.31 3.95 0.17
N GLY A 175 -4.77 2.75 0.55
CA GLY A 175 -3.92 1.58 0.68
C GLY A 175 -4.70 0.34 1.09
N ASN A 176 -3.99 -0.78 1.17
CA ASN A 176 -4.54 -1.95 1.82
C ASN A 176 -4.54 -1.75 3.34
N ILE A 177 -5.55 -2.27 4.01
CA ILE A 177 -5.66 -2.26 5.46
C ILE A 177 -5.27 -3.63 5.99
N VAL A 178 -4.36 -3.63 6.97
CA VAL A 178 -3.94 -4.82 7.67
C VAL A 178 -4.88 -5.08 8.84
N ARG A 179 -5.09 -4.08 9.69
CA ARG A 179 -5.99 -4.15 10.85
C ARG A 179 -6.36 -2.79 11.39
N ILE A 180 -7.47 -2.74 12.12
CA ILE A 180 -7.98 -1.54 12.79
C ILE A 180 -8.24 -1.84 14.26
N LYS A 181 -8.03 -0.83 15.12
CA LYS A 181 -8.30 -0.90 16.55
C LYS A 181 -8.95 0.40 17.01
N LEU A 182 -10.19 0.34 17.49
CA LEU A 182 -10.83 1.46 18.19
C LEU A 182 -10.34 1.52 19.65
N LEU A 183 -10.02 2.71 20.14
CA LEU A 183 -9.42 2.86 21.48
C LEU A 183 -10.53 2.98 22.53
N ARG A 184 -10.75 1.94 23.33
CA ARG A 184 -11.80 1.96 24.37
C ARG A 184 -11.65 3.08 25.40
N ASN A 185 -10.42 3.42 25.77
CA ASN A 185 -10.14 4.49 26.73
C ASN A 185 -10.24 5.90 26.11
N LYS A 186 -10.31 5.99 24.78
CA LYS A 186 -10.41 7.23 24.01
C LYS A 186 -11.29 6.96 22.78
N PRO A 187 -12.62 6.91 22.95
CA PRO A 187 -13.53 6.37 21.93
C PRO A 187 -13.58 7.22 20.65
N ASP A 188 -13.10 8.46 20.71
CA ASP A 188 -12.87 9.35 19.57
C ASP A 188 -11.54 9.08 18.82
N HIS A 189 -10.81 8.04 19.19
CA HIS A 189 -9.53 7.64 18.60
C HIS A 189 -9.56 6.22 18.04
N ALA A 190 -8.83 6.01 16.95
CA ALA A 190 -8.58 4.71 16.34
C ALA A 190 -7.14 4.60 15.83
N LEU A 191 -6.60 3.38 15.82
CA LEU A 191 -5.38 3.04 15.09
C LEU A 191 -5.74 2.27 13.83
N VAL A 192 -5.16 2.67 12.70
CA VAL A 192 -5.31 2.02 11.40
C VAL A 192 -3.93 1.61 10.90
N GLN A 193 -3.70 0.32 10.74
CA GLN A 193 -2.45 -0.18 10.16
C GLN A 193 -2.62 -0.41 8.66
N MET A 194 -1.95 0.42 7.87
CA MET A 194 -1.89 0.33 6.41
C MET A 194 -0.92 -0.76 5.97
N GLY A 195 -0.97 -1.14 4.69
CA GLY A 195 -0.12 -2.18 4.11
C GLY A 195 1.36 -1.83 4.14
N ASP A 196 1.69 -0.55 3.99
CA ASP A 196 3.04 -0.01 4.05
C ASP A 196 3.04 1.49 4.43
N GLY A 197 4.23 2.05 4.62
CA GLY A 197 4.39 3.45 5.01
C GLY A 197 4.03 4.46 3.91
N PHE A 198 4.15 4.11 2.63
CA PHE A 198 3.71 5.00 1.54
C PHE A 198 2.19 5.14 1.51
N GLN A 199 1.47 4.04 1.70
CA GLN A 199 0.02 4.03 1.84
C GLN A 199 -0.44 4.80 3.09
N ALA A 200 0.32 4.74 4.18
CA ALA A 200 0.10 5.59 5.34
C ALA A 200 0.34 7.07 5.06
N GLU A 201 1.37 7.42 4.29
CA GLU A 201 1.57 8.80 3.82
C GLU A 201 0.41 9.31 2.98
N LEU A 202 -0.09 8.50 2.03
CA LEU A 202 -1.26 8.86 1.22
C LEU A 202 -2.49 9.13 2.09
N ALA A 203 -2.76 8.24 3.05
CA ALA A 203 -3.90 8.40 3.96
C ALA A 203 -3.77 9.68 4.80
N VAL A 204 -2.60 9.94 5.40
CA VAL A 204 -2.35 11.17 6.17
C VAL A 204 -2.48 12.41 5.29
N HIS A 205 -1.91 12.37 4.08
CA HIS A 205 -1.91 13.50 3.16
C HIS A 205 -3.33 13.88 2.72
N PHE A 206 -4.15 12.91 2.32
CA PHE A 206 -5.46 13.18 1.73
C PHE A 206 -6.61 13.30 2.73
N LEU A 207 -6.53 12.65 3.90
CA LEU A 207 -7.63 12.63 4.88
C LEU A 207 -7.47 13.61 6.04
N LYS A 208 -6.29 14.22 6.21
CA LYS A 208 -6.10 15.18 7.32
C LYS A 208 -7.03 16.38 7.14
N GLY A 209 -7.92 16.59 8.10
CA GLY A 209 -8.90 17.67 8.10
C GLY A 209 -10.20 17.37 7.35
N ALA A 210 -10.33 16.18 6.75
CA ALA A 210 -11.55 15.72 6.09
C ALA A 210 -12.74 15.75 7.07
N LEU A 211 -13.91 16.14 6.57
CA LEU A 211 -15.13 16.23 7.37
C LEU A 211 -15.93 14.93 7.26
N LEU A 212 -16.26 14.33 8.41
CA LEU A 212 -17.05 13.10 8.49
C LEU A 212 -17.91 13.12 9.76
N PHE A 213 -19.22 12.96 9.64
CA PHE A 213 -20.16 12.91 10.76
C PHE A 213 -20.07 14.10 11.73
N GLY A 214 -19.90 15.30 11.18
CA GLY A 214 -19.78 16.58 11.87
C GLY A 214 -18.40 16.84 12.47
N LYS A 215 -17.40 16.00 12.19
CA LYS A 215 -16.07 16.08 12.80
C LYS A 215 -14.96 16.15 11.75
N ARG A 216 -13.98 17.03 11.99
CA ARG A 216 -12.77 17.11 11.17
C ARG A 216 -11.76 16.10 11.66
N LEU A 217 -11.45 15.11 10.82
CA LEU A 217 -10.54 14.04 11.17
C LEU A 217 -9.12 14.58 11.41
N GLU A 218 -8.53 14.15 12.51
CA GLU A 218 -7.10 14.35 12.76
C GLU A 218 -6.36 13.07 12.43
N VAL A 219 -5.60 13.08 11.32
CA VAL A 219 -4.89 11.92 10.80
C VAL A 219 -3.40 12.16 10.92
N ASN A 220 -2.71 11.37 11.76
CA ASN A 220 -1.28 11.53 12.03
C ASN A 220 -0.60 10.16 12.11
N PHE A 221 0.72 10.09 11.90
CA PHE A 221 1.45 8.85 12.12
C PHE A 221 1.41 8.45 13.59
N SER A 222 1.13 7.17 13.84
CA SER A 222 1.18 6.62 15.19
C SER A 222 2.62 6.58 15.70
N LYS A 223 2.78 6.69 17.02
CA LYS A 223 4.06 6.41 17.70
C LYS A 223 4.37 4.91 17.72
N HIS A 224 3.35 4.07 17.55
CA HIS A 224 3.50 2.62 17.46
C HIS A 224 3.58 2.22 15.99
N PRO A 225 4.66 1.56 15.54
CA PRO A 225 4.83 1.20 14.13
C PRO A 225 3.82 0.13 13.69
N ASN A 226 3.38 -0.73 14.62
CA ASN A 226 2.42 -1.80 14.37
C ASN A 226 1.35 -1.82 15.47
N ILE A 227 0.16 -2.31 15.12
CA ILE A 227 -0.90 -2.61 16.08
C ILE A 227 -0.69 -4.06 16.55
N THR A 228 -0.56 -4.26 17.86
CA THR A 228 -0.52 -5.60 18.46
C THR A 228 -1.86 -6.30 18.27
N GLN A 229 -1.83 -7.51 17.73
CA GLN A 229 -3.04 -8.31 17.53
C GLN A 229 -3.69 -8.64 18.88
N GLY A 230 -5.03 -8.56 18.93
CA GLY A 230 -5.78 -8.83 20.15
C GLY A 230 -7.27 -9.00 19.88
N ALA A 231 -8.02 -9.34 20.93
CA ALA A 231 -9.46 -9.51 20.85
C ALA A 231 -10.21 -8.19 20.53
N ASP A 232 -9.54 -7.06 20.64
CA ASP A 232 -10.07 -5.72 20.37
C ASP A 232 -9.56 -5.14 19.04
N THR A 233 -8.95 -5.97 18.18
CA THR A 233 -8.51 -5.59 16.84
C THR A 233 -9.32 -6.31 15.77
N HIS A 234 -9.71 -5.60 14.73
CA HIS A 234 -10.36 -6.17 13.55
C HIS A 234 -9.33 -6.36 12.43
N GLU A 235 -9.19 -7.58 11.91
CA GLU A 235 -8.18 -7.94 10.91
C GLU A 235 -8.75 -7.83 9.49
N TYR A 236 -8.08 -7.07 8.63
CA TYR A 236 -8.47 -6.84 7.23
C TYR A 236 -7.42 -7.31 6.23
N VAL A 237 -6.28 -7.83 6.67
CA VAL A 237 -5.15 -8.24 5.81
C VAL A 237 -5.57 -9.17 4.65
N ASN A 238 -6.54 -10.07 4.91
CA ASN A 238 -7.06 -11.02 3.92
C ASN A 238 -8.37 -10.58 3.27
N SER A 239 -8.83 -9.35 3.52
CA SER A 239 -10.06 -8.83 2.94
C SER A 239 -9.96 -8.76 1.42
N ASN A 240 -10.98 -9.29 0.73
CA ASN A 240 -11.14 -9.11 -0.73
C ASN A 240 -11.55 -7.67 -1.10
N LEU A 241 -11.86 -6.84 -0.10
CA LEU A 241 -12.17 -5.43 -0.29
C LEU A 241 -10.92 -4.56 -0.42
N ASN A 242 -9.76 -5.05 0.03
CA ASN A 242 -8.47 -4.40 -0.16
C ASN A 242 -8.18 -4.14 -1.65
N ARG A 243 -7.99 -2.86 -1.98
CA ARG A 243 -8.06 -2.37 -3.36
C ARG A 243 -6.75 -2.53 -4.11
N PHE A 244 -5.62 -2.48 -3.41
CA PHE A 244 -4.27 -2.43 -3.99
C PHE A 244 -3.66 -3.81 -4.25
N ASN A 245 -4.35 -4.89 -3.87
CA ASN A 245 -3.96 -6.26 -4.23
C ASN A 245 -3.95 -6.49 -5.75
N ARG A 246 -4.75 -5.72 -6.51
CA ARG A 246 -4.83 -5.78 -7.97
C ARG A 246 -4.81 -4.35 -8.53
N ASN A 247 -4.10 -4.13 -9.64
CA ASN A 247 -4.04 -2.82 -10.31
C ASN A 247 -3.58 -1.66 -9.42
N ALA A 248 -2.62 -1.89 -8.50
CA ALA A 248 -2.13 -0.88 -7.56
C ALA A 248 -1.78 0.47 -8.22
N ALA A 249 -1.08 0.44 -9.37
CA ALA A 249 -0.72 1.65 -10.12
C ALA A 249 -1.94 2.50 -10.51
N LYS A 250 -3.02 1.83 -10.93
CA LYS A 250 -4.28 2.49 -11.27
C LYS A 250 -4.87 3.16 -10.02
N ASN A 251 -4.94 2.44 -8.91
CA ASN A 251 -5.54 2.95 -7.67
C ASN A 251 -4.74 4.14 -7.10
N TYR A 252 -3.40 4.08 -7.14
CA TYR A 252 -2.55 5.20 -6.73
C TYR A 252 -2.83 6.47 -7.55
N ARG A 253 -3.06 6.34 -8.86
CA ARG A 253 -3.34 7.49 -9.74
C ARG A 253 -4.68 8.19 -9.42
N TYR A 254 -5.65 7.47 -8.88
CA TYR A 254 -6.97 8.01 -8.54
C TYR A 254 -7.11 8.44 -7.08
N CYS A 255 -6.06 8.27 -6.27
CA CYS A 255 -6.06 8.81 -4.90
C CYS A 255 -6.26 10.33 -4.93
N CYS A 256 -7.17 10.82 -4.10
CA CYS A 256 -7.45 12.24 -3.93
C CYS A 256 -8.07 12.48 -2.55
N SER A 257 -8.07 13.74 -2.12
CA SER A 257 -8.87 14.17 -0.97
C SER A 257 -10.35 13.89 -1.24
N PRO A 258 -11.17 13.76 -0.18
CA PRO A 258 -12.62 13.70 -0.35
C PRO A 258 -13.13 14.81 -1.26
N THR A 259 -14.10 14.48 -2.11
CA THR A 259 -14.76 15.44 -3.01
C THR A 259 -16.26 15.29 -2.89
N LYS A 260 -17.02 16.23 -3.46
CA LYS A 260 -18.48 16.13 -3.55
C LYS A 260 -18.96 14.99 -4.46
N MET A 261 -18.08 14.40 -5.27
CA MET A 261 -18.44 13.41 -6.28
C MET A 261 -17.86 12.04 -5.94
N ILE A 262 -18.72 11.03 -5.95
CA ILE A 262 -18.31 9.63 -5.83
C ILE A 262 -18.47 8.89 -7.16
N HIS A 263 -17.56 7.95 -7.41
CA HIS A 263 -17.62 6.98 -8.50
C HIS A 263 -18.06 5.62 -7.97
N LEU A 264 -19.12 5.09 -8.55
CA LEU A 264 -19.62 3.75 -8.31
C LEU A 264 -19.18 2.81 -9.43
N SER A 265 -18.70 1.64 -9.04
CA SER A 265 -18.31 0.56 -9.95
C SER A 265 -18.75 -0.80 -9.41
N SER A 266 -18.59 -1.84 -10.24
CA SER A 266 -19.15 -3.18 -9.97
C SER A 266 -20.67 -3.15 -9.81
N LEU A 267 -21.34 -2.33 -10.61
CA LEU A 267 -22.79 -2.26 -10.68
C LEU A 267 -23.35 -3.43 -11.52
N PRO A 268 -24.57 -3.91 -11.23
CA PRO A 268 -25.29 -4.85 -12.10
C PRO A 268 -25.52 -4.28 -13.50
N GLN A 269 -25.56 -5.15 -14.53
CA GLN A 269 -25.80 -4.70 -15.91
C GLN A 269 -27.21 -4.11 -16.11
N GLU A 270 -28.19 -4.52 -15.31
CA GLU A 270 -29.57 -4.00 -15.38
C GLU A 270 -29.82 -2.82 -14.44
N VAL A 271 -28.80 -2.32 -13.72
CA VAL A 271 -29.02 -1.23 -12.76
C VAL A 271 -29.54 0.02 -13.46
N THR A 272 -30.47 0.69 -12.80
CA THR A 272 -31.05 1.97 -13.20
C THR A 272 -30.49 3.13 -12.39
N GLU A 273 -30.68 4.35 -12.87
CA GLU A 273 -30.24 5.55 -12.15
C GLU A 273 -31.05 5.73 -10.86
N GLU A 274 -32.34 5.41 -10.92
CA GLU A 274 -33.29 5.49 -9.82
C GLU A 274 -32.90 4.56 -8.66
N GLU A 275 -32.46 3.33 -8.96
CA GLU A 275 -31.95 2.40 -7.93
C GLU A 275 -30.69 2.94 -7.24
N ILE A 276 -29.81 3.61 -7.98
CA ILE A 276 -28.58 4.21 -7.42
C ILE A 276 -28.94 5.40 -6.52
N VAL A 277 -29.85 6.26 -6.97
CA VAL A 277 -30.33 7.40 -6.20
C VAL A 277 -31.01 6.92 -4.93
N SER A 278 -31.94 5.97 -5.03
CA SER A 278 -32.65 5.43 -3.87
C SER A 278 -31.71 4.77 -2.85
N HIS A 279 -30.63 4.14 -3.32
CA HIS A 279 -29.63 3.55 -2.43
C HIS A 279 -28.80 4.59 -1.65
N LEU A 280 -28.68 5.82 -2.16
CA LEU A 280 -27.76 6.85 -1.67
C LEU A 280 -28.46 8.07 -1.05
N GLU A 281 -29.72 8.33 -1.39
CA GLU A 281 -30.47 9.52 -0.98
C GLU A 281 -30.67 9.64 0.53
N GLU A 282 -30.67 8.51 1.25
CA GLU A 282 -30.77 8.52 2.72
C GLU A 282 -29.55 9.15 3.41
N ILE A 283 -28.41 9.24 2.72
CA ILE A 283 -27.18 9.81 3.26
C ILE A 283 -27.17 11.33 3.10
N GLY A 284 -27.72 11.85 2.01
CA GLY A 284 -27.68 13.27 1.73
C GLY A 284 -28.27 13.65 0.39
N THR A 285 -28.31 14.95 0.14
CA THR A 285 -28.90 15.53 -1.07
C THR A 285 -28.02 15.25 -2.29
N ILE A 286 -28.57 14.54 -3.26
CA ILE A 286 -27.94 14.27 -4.56
C ILE A 286 -28.26 15.43 -5.51
N VAL A 287 -27.22 16.02 -6.08
CA VAL A 287 -27.29 17.14 -7.02
C VAL A 287 -27.40 16.65 -8.45
N SER A 288 -26.62 15.61 -8.79
CA SER A 288 -26.64 15.01 -10.12
C SER A 288 -26.10 13.59 -10.09
N THR A 289 -26.64 12.76 -10.98
CA THR A 289 -26.18 11.40 -11.21
C THR A 289 -25.95 11.20 -12.70
N LYS A 290 -25.01 10.33 -13.05
CA LYS A 290 -24.79 9.87 -14.42
C LYS A 290 -24.42 8.42 -14.43
N LEU A 291 -25.30 7.61 -14.99
CA LEU A 291 -25.03 6.21 -15.30
C LEU A 291 -24.39 6.11 -16.70
N PHE A 292 -23.30 5.34 -16.81
CA PHE A 292 -22.59 5.14 -18.07
C PHE A 292 -21.95 3.76 -18.12
N GLU A 293 -21.51 3.35 -19.30
CA GLU A 293 -20.82 2.09 -19.50
C GLU A 293 -19.36 2.34 -19.91
N MET A 294 -18.43 1.64 -19.26
CA MET A 294 -17.01 1.69 -19.62
C MET A 294 -16.42 0.28 -19.62
N ASN A 295 -15.87 -0.14 -20.76
CA ASN A 295 -15.34 -1.50 -20.98
C ASN A 295 -16.36 -2.61 -20.69
N GLY A 296 -17.62 -2.42 -21.13
CA GLY A 296 -18.69 -3.41 -20.93
C GLY A 296 -19.17 -3.55 -19.48
N LYS A 297 -18.91 -2.55 -18.63
CA LYS A 297 -19.34 -2.53 -17.23
C LYS A 297 -20.06 -1.23 -16.92
N LYS A 298 -21.25 -1.34 -16.33
CA LYS A 298 -21.96 -0.18 -15.79
C LYS A 298 -21.20 0.46 -14.63
N GLN A 299 -21.14 1.78 -14.66
CA GLN A 299 -20.51 2.65 -13.68
C GLN A 299 -21.37 3.89 -13.51
N ALA A 300 -21.27 4.54 -12.36
CA ALA A 300 -21.98 5.79 -12.14
C ALA A 300 -21.10 6.84 -11.47
N LEU A 301 -21.42 8.10 -11.74
CA LEU A 301 -20.94 9.24 -10.97
C LEU A 301 -22.14 9.85 -10.25
N VAL A 302 -21.98 10.14 -8.96
CA VAL A 302 -23.01 10.78 -8.14
C VAL A 302 -22.38 11.97 -7.44
N MET A 303 -22.96 13.15 -7.62
CA MET A 303 -22.57 14.39 -6.98
C MET A 303 -23.52 14.68 -5.82
N PHE A 304 -22.97 14.89 -4.62
CA PHE A 304 -23.68 15.37 -3.45
C PHE A 304 -23.57 16.89 -3.30
N GLU A 305 -24.46 17.48 -2.50
CA GLU A 305 -24.42 18.91 -2.18
C GLU A 305 -23.14 19.28 -1.42
N THR A 306 -22.68 18.41 -0.53
CA THR A 306 -21.49 18.61 0.30
C THR A 306 -20.47 17.48 0.19
N GLU A 307 -19.20 17.80 0.45
CA GLU A 307 -18.10 16.82 0.49
C GLU A 307 -18.29 15.82 1.64
N GLU A 308 -18.86 16.28 2.76
CA GLU A 308 -19.16 15.44 3.91
C GLU A 308 -20.18 14.36 3.54
N GLN A 309 -21.29 14.72 2.89
CA GLN A 309 -22.29 13.72 2.44
C GLN A 309 -21.71 12.68 1.49
N ALA A 310 -20.83 13.09 0.57
CA ALA A 310 -20.12 12.16 -0.31
C ALA A 310 -19.17 11.22 0.49
N THR A 311 -18.50 11.75 1.51
CA THR A 311 -17.65 10.97 2.42
C THR A 311 -18.47 9.98 3.25
N GLU A 312 -19.59 10.43 3.80
CA GLU A 312 -20.56 9.60 4.54
C GLU A 312 -21.13 8.50 3.65
N ALA A 313 -21.47 8.82 2.39
CA ALA A 313 -21.98 7.85 1.44
C ALA A 313 -20.94 6.79 1.13
N LEU A 314 -19.68 7.19 0.97
CA LEU A 314 -18.59 6.25 0.78
C LEU A 314 -18.44 5.31 1.98
N VAL A 315 -18.37 5.82 3.21
CA VAL A 315 -18.12 4.96 4.38
C VAL A 315 -19.31 4.08 4.74
N CYS A 316 -20.54 4.53 4.49
CA CYS A 316 -21.76 3.80 4.82
C CYS A 316 -22.18 2.82 3.71
N LYS A 317 -21.91 3.12 2.44
CA LYS A 317 -22.44 2.35 1.31
C LYS A 317 -21.38 1.58 0.53
N HIS A 318 -20.09 1.77 0.78
CA HIS A 318 -19.07 0.91 0.19
C HIS A 318 -19.27 -0.55 0.59
N ALA A 319 -19.12 -1.46 -0.38
CA ALA A 319 -19.30 -2.90 -0.21
C ALA A 319 -20.71 -3.36 0.19
N THR A 320 -21.72 -2.49 0.07
CA THR A 320 -23.13 -2.88 0.14
C THR A 320 -23.61 -3.45 -1.21
N SER A 321 -24.83 -4.00 -1.24
CA SER A 321 -25.39 -4.61 -2.44
C SER A 321 -26.42 -3.73 -3.13
N ILE A 322 -26.33 -3.63 -4.46
CA ILE A 322 -27.40 -3.17 -5.34
C ILE A 322 -27.67 -4.31 -6.33
N GLY A 323 -28.91 -4.79 -6.43
CA GLY A 323 -29.28 -5.88 -7.36
C GLY A 323 -28.41 -7.13 -7.22
N GLY A 324 -28.01 -7.50 -5.99
CA GLY A 324 -27.16 -8.66 -5.71
C GLY A 324 -25.66 -8.49 -6.01
N SER A 325 -25.25 -7.36 -6.60
CA SER A 325 -23.83 -7.05 -6.84
C SER A 325 -23.25 -6.22 -5.70
N ILE A 326 -22.04 -6.55 -5.25
CA ILE A 326 -21.32 -5.78 -4.23
C ILE A 326 -20.67 -4.57 -4.90
N ILE A 327 -21.15 -3.37 -4.56
CA ILE A 327 -20.71 -2.13 -5.19
C ILE A 327 -19.39 -1.62 -4.61
N ARG A 328 -18.60 -0.94 -5.44
CA ARG A 328 -17.38 -0.25 -5.00
C ARG A 328 -17.50 1.24 -5.21
N ILE A 329 -17.18 2.01 -4.17
CA ILE A 329 -17.30 3.46 -4.14
C ILE A 329 -15.91 4.06 -3.94
N SER A 330 -15.55 5.07 -4.73
CA SER A 330 -14.32 5.86 -4.59
C SER A 330 -14.63 7.34 -4.80
N PHE A 331 -13.78 8.24 -4.33
CA PHE A 331 -13.89 9.65 -4.71
C PHE A 331 -13.55 9.85 -6.18
N SER A 332 -14.20 10.81 -6.81
CA SER A 332 -13.93 11.24 -8.18
C SER A 332 -13.22 12.60 -8.17
N GLN A 333 -12.18 12.73 -8.99
CA GLN A 333 -11.46 13.99 -9.22
C GLN A 333 -12.18 14.92 -10.21
N LEU A 334 -13.29 14.46 -10.82
CA LEU A 334 -14.09 15.26 -11.74
C LEU A 334 -14.83 16.36 -10.97
N GLN A 335 -14.85 17.56 -11.56
CA GLN A 335 -15.51 18.73 -10.96
C GLN A 335 -16.98 18.86 -11.38
N ALA A 336 -17.37 18.22 -12.47
CA ALA A 336 -18.73 18.21 -13.01
C ALA A 336 -18.99 16.90 -13.78
N ILE A 337 -20.27 16.59 -13.98
CA ILE A 337 -20.78 15.37 -14.62
C ILE A 337 -21.00 15.56 -16.12
#